data_AF-A0A2R7Y4F8-F1
#
_entry.id   AF-A0A2R7Y4F8-F1
#
_cell.length_a   1.000
_cell.length_b   1.000
_cell.length_c   1.000
_cell.angle_alpha   90.00
_cell.angle_beta   90.00
_cell.angle_gamma   90.00
#
_symmetry.space_group_name_H-M   'P 1'
#
loop_
_entity.id
_entity.type
_entity.pdbx_description
1 polymer ?
#
loop_
_entity_poly.entity_id
_entity_poly.type
_entity_poly.pdbx_seq_one_letter_code
_entity_poly.pdbx_strand_id
1 'polypeptide(L)'
;MYLQTNEPPEEGPRPSGRGGGQPAIWRGVEVRNVRLVFKKGVVVEAKAESGEDYLRKMLETDEGARRVGEVAFGLNYDITKQTREILFDEKIGGTIHIALGSSYVKTGGKNVSAIHWDLVKGMKNGRVFADGDLIYENGKFLDEVFK
;
A
#
# COMPACT_ATOMS: atom_id res chain seq x y z
N MET A 1 -6.24 -4.35 10.79
CA MET A 1 -5.44 -3.27 10.18
C MET A 1 -6.37 -2.14 9.73
N TYR A 2 -6.57 -1.13 10.59
CA TYR A 2 -7.23 0.12 10.22
C TYR A 2 -6.15 1.03 9.62
N LEU A 3 -6.10 1.16 8.30
CA LEU A 3 -5.33 2.23 7.65
C LEU A 3 -6.17 3.51 7.67
N GLN A 4 -6.27 4.11 8.85
CA GLN A 4 -6.96 5.38 9.02
C GLN A 4 -5.96 6.52 8.77
N THR A 5 -5.98 7.10 7.57
CA THR A 5 -5.41 8.43 7.37
C THR A 5 -6.42 9.43 7.95
N ASN A 6 -6.38 9.64 9.26
CA ASN A 6 -7.07 10.78 9.86
C ASN A 6 -6.36 12.04 9.38
N GLU A 7 -6.88 12.64 8.31
CA GLU A 7 -7.23 14.06 8.23
C GLU A 7 -7.95 14.33 6.89
N PRO A 8 -9.06 15.09 6.89
CA PRO A 8 -9.56 15.71 5.66
C PRO A 8 -8.51 16.71 5.15
N PRO A 9 -8.38 16.94 3.82
CA PRO A 9 -7.44 17.93 3.33
C PRO A 9 -7.85 19.31 3.84
N GLU A 10 -7.02 19.93 4.68
CA GLU A 10 -7.14 21.35 4.97
C GLU A 10 -7.01 22.14 3.66
N GLU A 11 -7.99 23.01 3.40
CA GLU A 11 -7.92 24.05 2.36
C GLU A 11 -6.90 25.11 2.79
N GLY A 12 -5.62 24.77 2.65
CA GLY A 12 -4.48 25.66 2.91
C GLY A 12 -3.47 25.60 1.76
N PRO A 13 -2.61 26.62 1.60
CA PRO A 13 -1.62 26.64 0.52
C PRO A 13 -0.70 25.43 0.64
N ARG A 14 -0.77 24.54 -0.36
CA ARG A 14 -0.01 23.28 -0.43
C ARG A 14 1.49 23.58 -0.31
N PRO A 15 2.20 23.03 0.68
CA PRO A 15 3.65 23.13 0.72
C PRO A 15 4.23 22.39 -0.49
N SER A 16 5.25 22.97 -1.11
CA SER A 16 5.94 22.49 -2.32
C SER A 16 6.77 21.20 -2.11
N GLY A 17 6.36 20.33 -1.18
CA GLY A 17 7.04 19.08 -0.83
C GLY A 17 6.34 17.84 -1.40
N ARG A 18 7.12 16.95 -2.03
CA ARG A 18 6.66 15.67 -2.60
C ARG A 18 6.07 14.77 -1.50
N GLY A 19 4.74 14.72 -1.43
CA GLY A 19 3.96 13.80 -0.59
C GLY A 19 3.01 12.91 -1.41
N GLY A 20 3.34 12.60 -2.66
CA GLY A 20 2.54 11.76 -3.54
C GLY A 20 2.84 10.27 -3.35
N GLY A 21 1.80 9.43 -3.36
CA GLY A 21 1.91 7.97 -3.33
C GLY A 21 2.76 7.43 -4.47
N GLN A 22 3.38 6.26 -4.28
CA GLN A 22 4.21 5.66 -5.31
C GLN A 22 3.33 5.18 -6.47
N PRO A 23 3.74 5.38 -7.73
CA PRO A 23 2.98 4.89 -8.86
C PRO A 23 2.98 3.36 -8.85
N ALA A 24 1.79 2.77 -8.92
CA ALA A 24 1.66 1.35 -9.18
C ALA A 24 1.71 1.15 -10.70
N ILE A 25 2.81 0.57 -11.19
CA ILE A 25 2.97 0.25 -12.61
C ILE A 25 2.54 -1.21 -12.79
N TRP A 26 1.46 -1.43 -13.53
CA TRP A 26 1.01 -2.77 -13.87
C TRP A 26 0.83 -2.89 -15.39
N ARG A 27 1.57 -3.81 -16.01
CA ARG A 27 1.55 -4.05 -17.46
C ARG A 27 1.70 -2.77 -18.31
N GLY A 28 2.52 -1.82 -17.84
CA GLY A 28 2.79 -0.56 -18.53
C GLY A 28 1.74 0.55 -18.32
N VAL A 29 0.68 0.31 -17.54
CA VAL A 29 -0.27 1.35 -17.12
C VAL A 29 0.13 1.85 -15.74
N GLU A 30 0.28 3.16 -15.63
CA GLU A 30 0.63 3.83 -14.38
C GLU A 30 -0.63 4.30 -13.65
N VAL A 31 -0.82 3.85 -12.41
CA VAL A 31 -1.88 4.33 -11.52
C VAL A 31 -1.24 5.16 -10.41
N ARG A 32 -1.68 6.40 -10.23
CA ARG A 32 -1.06 7.38 -9.30
C ARG A 32 -2.01 7.81 -8.19
N ASN A 33 -1.43 8.02 -7.01
CA ASN A 33 -2.12 8.52 -5.82
C ASN A 33 -3.39 7.73 -5.50
N VAL A 34 -3.23 6.40 -5.40
CA VAL A 34 -4.29 5.46 -5.07
C VAL A 34 -4.73 5.64 -3.61
N ARG A 35 -6.04 5.72 -3.40
CA ARG A 35 -6.68 5.63 -2.08
C ARG A 35 -7.65 4.45 -2.08
N LEU A 36 -7.46 3.55 -1.12
CA LEU A 36 -8.33 2.40 -0.88
C LEU A 36 -8.92 2.48 0.53
N VAL A 37 -10.21 2.18 0.65
CA VAL A 37 -10.88 1.99 1.93
C VAL A 37 -11.27 0.52 2.07
N PHE A 38 -10.90 -0.09 3.18
CA PHE A 38 -11.17 -1.50 3.45
C PHE A 38 -12.23 -1.67 4.54
N LYS A 39 -13.11 -2.67 4.35
CA LYS A 39 -14.03 -3.16 5.40
C LYS A 39 -13.98 -4.68 5.41
N LYS A 40 -13.70 -5.27 6.57
CA LYS A 40 -13.56 -6.73 6.75
C LYS A 40 -12.65 -7.39 5.69
N GLY A 41 -11.51 -6.76 5.40
CA GLY A 41 -10.52 -7.27 4.45
C GLY A 41 -10.89 -7.11 2.96
N VAL A 42 -11.91 -6.32 2.64
CA VAL A 42 -12.37 -6.06 1.25
C VAL A 42 -12.27 -4.58 0.95
N VAL A 43 -11.77 -4.23 -0.23
CA VAL A 43 -11.87 -2.86 -0.77
C VAL A 43 -13.34 -2.52 -1.01
N VAL A 44 -13.83 -1.46 -0.35
CA VAL A 44 -15.19 -0.92 -0.49
C VAL A 44 -15.22 0.44 -1.19
N GLU A 45 -14.11 1.16 -1.19
CA GLU A 45 -13.91 2.40 -1.97
C GLU A 45 -12.51 2.38 -2.59
N ALA A 46 -12.42 2.77 -3.85
CA ALA A 46 -11.17 2.91 -4.58
C ALA A 46 -11.19 4.20 -5.41
N LYS A 47 -10.13 5.00 -5.28
CA LYS A 47 -9.90 6.24 -6.01
C LYS A 47 -8.45 6.33 -6.45
N ALA A 48 -8.20 7.01 -7.57
CA ALA A 48 -6.85 7.37 -8.01
C ALA A 48 -6.87 8.73 -8.70
N GLU A 49 -5.77 9.49 -8.58
CA GLU A 49 -5.63 10.76 -9.32
C GLU A 49 -5.44 10.50 -10.83
N SER A 50 -4.76 9.41 -11.16
CA SER A 50 -4.55 8.98 -12.55
C SER A 50 -4.66 7.46 -12.64
N GLY A 51 -5.25 6.95 -13.72
CA GLY A 51 -5.46 5.52 -13.94
C GLY A 51 -6.64 4.93 -13.16
N GLU A 52 -7.61 5.74 -12.71
CA GLU A 52 -8.74 5.26 -11.89
C GLU A 52 -9.58 4.19 -12.61
N ASP A 53 -9.89 4.35 -13.89
CA ASP A 53 -10.62 3.33 -14.66
C ASP A 53 -9.87 2.01 -14.72
N TYR A 54 -8.54 2.06 -14.79
CA TYR A 54 -7.70 0.87 -14.78
C TYR A 54 -7.69 0.21 -13.41
N LEU A 55 -7.57 0.99 -12.34
CA LEU A 55 -7.72 0.51 -10.96
C LEU A 55 -9.07 -0.19 -10.76
N ARG A 56 -10.17 0.40 -11.24
CA ARG A 56 -11.50 -0.22 -11.16
C ARG A 56 -11.56 -1.55 -11.89
N LYS A 57 -11.07 -1.61 -13.14
CA LYS A 57 -11.00 -2.86 -13.91
C LYS A 57 -10.16 -3.94 -13.23
N MET A 58 -9.01 -3.56 -12.65
CA MET A 58 -8.18 -4.49 -11.88
C MET A 58 -8.94 -5.08 -10.70
N LEU A 59 -9.68 -4.26 -9.95
CA LEU A 59 -10.53 -4.67 -8.83
C LEU A 59 -11.77 -5.48 -9.24
N GLU A 60 -12.09 -5.56 -10.53
CA GLU A 60 -13.19 -6.33 -11.09
C GLU A 60 -12.73 -7.65 -11.74
N THR A 61 -11.43 -7.95 -11.69
CA THR A 61 -10.86 -9.15 -12.34
C THR A 61 -11.54 -10.44 -11.85
N ASP A 62 -11.73 -10.57 -10.54
CA ASP A 62 -12.39 -11.70 -9.89
C ASP A 62 -12.74 -11.35 -8.43
N GLU A 63 -13.34 -12.30 -7.70
CA GLU A 63 -13.75 -12.12 -6.30
C GLU A 63 -12.56 -11.79 -5.37
N GLY A 64 -11.39 -12.36 -5.65
CA GLY A 64 -10.19 -12.18 -4.84
C GLY A 64 -9.48 -10.86 -5.08
N ALA A 65 -9.70 -10.21 -6.23
CA ALA A 65 -9.01 -8.98 -6.64
C ALA A 65 -9.23 -7.79 -5.69
N ARG A 66 -10.32 -7.79 -4.91
CA ARG A 66 -10.63 -6.74 -3.91
C ARG A 66 -10.12 -7.06 -2.51
N ARG A 67 -9.39 -8.15 -2.35
CA ARG A 67 -8.93 -8.63 -1.05
C ARG A 67 -7.41 -8.53 -0.97
N VAL A 68 -6.92 -8.35 0.26
CA VAL A 68 -5.49 -8.31 0.53
C VAL A 68 -4.92 -9.73 0.42
N GLY A 69 -3.89 -9.90 -0.42
CA GLY A 69 -3.11 -11.13 -0.55
C GLY A 69 -1.81 -11.10 0.24
N GLU A 70 -1.24 -9.90 0.42
CA GLU A 70 0.01 -9.70 1.13
C GLU A 70 0.04 -8.32 1.81
N VAL A 71 0.73 -8.26 2.95
CA VAL A 71 1.18 -7.02 3.59
C VAL A 71 2.64 -7.22 3.95
N ALA A 72 3.50 -6.27 3.58
CA ALA A 72 4.89 -6.31 3.99
C ALA A 72 5.48 -4.90 4.16
N PHE A 73 6.65 -4.88 4.81
CA PHE A 73 7.38 -3.67 5.17
C PHE A 73 8.68 -3.61 4.37
N GLY A 74 8.95 -2.45 3.78
CA GLY A 74 10.23 -2.16 3.16
C GLY A 74 11.25 -1.80 4.24
N LEU A 75 12.30 -2.62 4.35
CA LEU A 75 13.29 -2.54 5.44
C LEU A 75 14.72 -2.30 4.94
N ASN A 76 14.91 -2.15 3.63
CA ASN A 76 16.22 -1.82 3.09
C ASN A 76 16.42 -0.29 3.02
N TYR A 77 16.93 0.27 4.11
CA TYR A 77 17.16 1.72 4.24
C TYR A 77 18.31 2.26 3.37
N ASP A 78 19.10 1.39 2.73
CA ASP A 78 20.16 1.80 1.81
C ASP A 78 19.62 2.14 0.41
N ILE A 79 18.41 1.69 0.07
CA ILE A 79 17.75 2.08 -1.18
C ILE A 79 17.08 3.44 -0.97
N THR A 80 17.76 4.49 -1.42
CA THR A 80 17.34 5.89 -1.19
C THR A 80 16.58 6.52 -2.36
N LYS A 81 16.43 5.80 -3.47
CA LYS A 81 15.80 6.30 -4.69
C LYS A 81 14.81 5.27 -5.24
N GLN A 82 13.65 5.76 -5.69
CA GLN A 82 12.71 4.96 -6.46
C GLN A 82 13.32 4.61 -7.81
N THR A 83 13.17 3.34 -8.18
CA THR A 83 13.70 2.75 -9.41
C THR A 83 12.63 2.60 -10.48
N ARG A 84 11.34 2.66 -10.10
CA ARG A 84 10.19 2.29 -10.94
C ARG A 84 10.12 0.80 -11.27
N GLU A 85 10.96 0.01 -10.62
CA GLU A 85 10.92 -1.44 -10.68
C GLU A 85 10.33 -1.95 -9.36
N ILE A 86 9.15 -2.55 -9.44
CA ILE A 86 8.36 -2.90 -8.26
C ILE A 86 9.13 -3.77 -7.26
N LEU A 87 9.92 -4.72 -7.76
CA LEU A 87 10.72 -5.64 -6.94
C LEU A 87 11.79 -4.95 -6.09
N PHE A 88 12.27 -3.77 -6.51
CA PHE A 88 13.17 -2.95 -5.73
C PHE A 88 12.40 -1.96 -4.86
N ASP A 89 11.37 -1.32 -5.43
CA ASP A 89 10.63 -0.25 -4.77
C ASP A 89 9.85 -0.76 -3.53
N GLU A 90 9.35 -2.01 -3.56
CA GLU A 90 8.70 -2.66 -2.41
C GLU A 90 9.67 -2.90 -1.23
N LYS A 91 10.98 -2.95 -1.49
CA LYS A 91 12.00 -3.21 -0.45
C LYS A 91 12.53 -1.94 0.21
N ILE A 92 12.25 -0.76 -0.34
CA ILE A 92 12.75 0.54 0.12
C ILE A 92 12.42 0.75 1.61
N GLY A 93 13.43 1.06 2.41
CA GLY A 93 13.28 1.35 3.83
C GLY A 93 12.25 2.47 4.09
N GLY A 94 11.34 2.24 5.03
CA GLY A 94 10.31 3.23 5.37
C GLY A 94 9.09 3.22 4.45
N THR A 95 8.92 2.17 3.65
CA THR A 95 7.68 1.89 2.91
C THR A 95 6.91 0.73 3.55
N ILE A 96 5.66 0.60 3.15
CA ILE A 96 4.91 -0.65 3.19
C ILE A 96 4.46 -0.97 1.78
N HIS A 97 4.18 -2.24 1.51
CA HIS A 97 3.39 -2.63 0.35
C HIS A 97 2.22 -3.52 0.75
N ILE A 98 1.16 -3.41 -0.04
CA ILE A 98 -0.02 -4.25 0.05
C ILE A 98 -0.24 -4.84 -1.34
N ALA A 99 -0.30 -6.17 -1.42
CA ALA A 99 -0.73 -6.83 -2.64
C ALA A 99 -2.25 -7.05 -2.58
N LEU A 100 -2.94 -6.62 -3.64
CA LEU A 100 -4.32 -7.02 -3.88
C LEU A 100 -4.36 -8.31 -4.72
N GLY A 101 -5.33 -9.17 -4.41
CA GLY A 101 -5.47 -10.46 -5.09
C GLY A 101 -4.70 -11.58 -4.39
N SER A 102 -4.17 -12.49 -5.20
CA SER A 102 -3.71 -13.82 -4.80
C SER A 102 -2.71 -13.75 -3.67
N SER A 103 -2.90 -14.61 -2.68
CA SER A 103 -1.95 -14.80 -1.60
C SER A 103 -1.00 -15.96 -1.92
N TYR A 104 0.21 -15.92 -1.37
CA TYR A 104 1.12 -17.05 -1.48
C TYR A 104 0.63 -18.21 -0.59
N VAL A 105 0.19 -19.31 -1.19
CA VAL A 105 -0.34 -20.48 -0.46
C VAL A 105 0.63 -20.99 0.62
N LYS A 106 1.94 -20.93 0.35
CA LYS A 106 3.01 -21.32 1.28
C LYS A 106 3.07 -20.49 2.57
N THR A 107 2.47 -19.29 2.59
CA THR A 107 2.41 -18.42 3.79
C THR A 107 1.12 -18.62 4.58
N GLY A 108 0.27 -19.59 4.21
CA GLY A 108 -1.03 -19.83 4.84
C GLY A 108 -2.14 -18.90 4.35
N GLY A 109 -1.86 -18.06 3.35
CA GLY A 109 -2.84 -17.23 2.69
C GLY A 109 -3.94 -18.04 2.00
N LYS A 110 -5.17 -17.53 2.06
CA LYS A 110 -6.37 -18.18 1.50
C LYS A 110 -6.99 -17.42 0.34
N ASN A 111 -6.50 -16.22 0.04
CA ASN A 111 -7.05 -15.43 -1.05
C ASN A 111 -6.55 -15.98 -2.38
N VAL A 112 -7.48 -16.28 -3.29
CA VAL A 112 -7.20 -16.79 -4.64
C VAL A 112 -7.71 -15.75 -5.63
N SER A 113 -6.85 -15.36 -6.56
CA SER A 113 -7.16 -14.37 -7.61
C SER A 113 -6.22 -14.57 -8.78
N ALA A 114 -6.60 -14.07 -9.95
CA ALA A 114 -5.76 -14.00 -11.14
C ALA A 114 -4.72 -12.87 -11.08
N ILE A 115 -4.88 -11.91 -10.15
CA ILE A 115 -3.92 -10.81 -9.94
C ILE A 115 -3.15 -11.00 -8.63
N HIS A 116 -1.93 -10.49 -8.58
CA HIS A 116 -1.19 -10.22 -7.35
C HIS A 116 -0.53 -8.86 -7.58
N TRP A 117 -1.21 -7.80 -7.15
CA TRP A 117 -0.87 -6.44 -7.55
C TRP A 117 -0.37 -5.61 -6.36
N ASP A 118 0.94 -5.36 -6.37
CA ASP A 118 1.63 -4.60 -5.33
C ASP A 118 1.39 -3.10 -5.44
N LEU A 119 0.97 -2.52 -4.32
CA LEU A 119 0.79 -1.09 -4.12
C LEU A 119 1.74 -0.64 -3.01
N VAL A 120 2.76 0.16 -3.38
CA VAL A 120 3.78 0.63 -2.43
C VAL A 120 3.41 2.01 -1.88
N LYS A 121 3.57 2.19 -0.58
CA LYS A 121 3.31 3.46 0.12
C LYS A 121 4.49 3.83 1.01
N GLY A 122 4.99 5.06 0.82
CA GLY A 122 5.92 5.68 1.76
C GLY A 122 5.22 6.00 3.09
N MET A 123 5.92 5.75 4.20
CA MET A 123 5.38 5.84 5.56
C MET A 123 6.02 6.95 6.41
N LYS A 124 6.62 7.97 5.78
CA LYS A 124 7.26 9.10 6.48
C LYS A 124 6.38 9.74 7.56
N ASN A 125 5.06 9.81 7.33
CA ASN A 125 4.05 10.29 8.28
C ASN A 125 2.97 9.21 8.53
N GLY A 126 3.31 7.95 8.31
CA GLY A 126 2.38 6.83 8.37
C GLY A 126 2.47 6.11 9.71
N ARG A 127 1.37 5.45 10.09
CA ARG A 127 1.28 4.59 11.27
C ARG A 127 0.71 3.23 10.90
N VAL A 128 1.19 2.17 11.55
CA VAL A 128 0.62 0.82 11.47
C VAL A 128 0.35 0.32 12.88
N PHE A 129 -0.86 -0.21 13.05
CA PHE A 129 -1.31 -0.82 14.29
C PHE A 129 -1.56 -2.31 14.10
N ALA A 130 -1.06 -3.13 15.04
CA ALA A 130 -1.34 -4.55 15.14
C ALA A 130 -2.05 -4.82 16.47
N ASP A 131 -3.19 -5.52 16.42
CA ASP A 131 -4.00 -5.85 17.60
C ASP A 131 -4.40 -4.68 18.51
N GLY A 132 -4.35 -3.45 17.98
CA GLY A 132 -4.67 -2.22 18.71
C GLY A 132 -3.43 -1.42 19.10
N ASP A 133 -2.25 -2.04 19.09
CA ASP A 133 -1.00 -1.43 19.49
C ASP A 133 -0.29 -0.79 18.29
N LEU A 134 0.29 0.40 18.51
CA LEU A 134 1.14 1.06 17.52
C LEU A 134 2.45 0.28 17.44
N ILE A 135 2.81 -0.21 16.25
CA ILE A 135 4.04 -1.01 16.06
C ILE A 135 5.02 -0.38 15.07
N TYR A 136 4.54 0.53 14.22
CA TYR A 136 5.36 1.14 13.18
C TYR A 136 4.90 2.56 12.93
N GLU A 137 5.83 3.51 12.96
CA GLU A 137 5.55 4.93 12.76
C GLU A 137 6.73 5.59 12.02
N ASN A 138 6.42 6.58 11.17
CA ASN A 138 7.41 7.40 10.47
C ASN A 138 8.46 6.58 9.68
N GLY A 139 8.06 5.41 9.18
CA GLY A 139 8.92 4.53 8.39
C GLY A 139 9.84 3.61 9.21
N LYS A 140 9.58 3.42 10.51
CA LYS A 140 10.35 2.53 11.38
C LYS A 140 9.47 1.75 12.33
N PHE A 141 9.89 0.54 12.67
CA PHE A 141 9.32 -0.20 13.80
C PHE A 141 9.70 0.51 15.11
N LEU A 142 8.82 0.43 16.10
CA LEU A 142 9.10 0.94 17.45
C LEU A 142 10.00 -0.05 18.20
N ASP A 143 10.93 0.44 19.02
CA ASP A 143 11.88 -0.41 19.77
C ASP A 143 11.17 -1.38 20.73
N GLU A 144 9.99 -1.01 21.21
CA GLU A 144 9.14 -1.83 22.08
C GLU A 144 8.58 -3.09 21.41
N VAL A 145 8.54 -3.14 20.07
CA VAL A 145 8.08 -4.31 19.31
C VAL A 145 9.06 -5.50 19.42
N PHE A 146 10.34 -5.22 19.69
CA PHE A 146 11.41 -6.23 19.67
C PHE A 146 11.84 -6.70 21.08
N LYS A 147 11.10 -6.32 22.12
CA LYS A 147 11.34 -6.73 23.51
C LYS A 147 10.48 -7.93 23.87
#